data_AF-A0A2X2WPH9-F1
#
_entry.id   AF-A0A2X2WPH9-F1
#
_cell.length_a   1.000
_cell.length_b   1.000
_cell.length_c   1.000
_cell.angle_alpha   90.00
_cell.angle_beta   90.00
_cell.angle_gamma   90.00
#
_symmetry.space_group_name_H-M   'P 1'
#
loop_
_entity.id
_entity.type
_entity.pdbx_description
1 polymer ?
#
loop_
_entity_poly.entity_id
_entity_poly.type
_entity_poly.pdbx_seq_one_letter_code
_entity_poly.pdbx_strand_id
1 'polypeptide(L)'
;MKNKTLILGIGAALFLASCAKKETVDTKTSGTDSAATVQPTVADSTAHSTTSAQGDTSENALDWNGTYEATVPCADCPGIKTSLTLNNDKTFSITEEYLERKSKNEDKGSFTWDATGSIITLKGKTANYKYKVGENMLIQLDMEGKEIDGPNKDLYVFKKK
;
A
#
# COMPACT_ATOMS: atom_id res chain seq x y z
N MET A 1 17.21 -19.99 -49.46
CA MET A 1 17.71 -18.63 -49.79
C MET A 1 17.73 -17.84 -48.48
N LYS A 2 18.81 -17.88 -47.69
CA LYS A 2 19.86 -16.84 -47.55
C LYS A 2 19.25 -15.43 -47.38
N ASN A 3 19.09 -14.99 -46.13
CA ASN A 3 19.87 -13.93 -45.41
C ASN A 3 19.08 -12.59 -45.41
N LYS A 4 19.12 -11.70 -44.42
CA LYS A 4 20.26 -11.13 -43.66
C LYS A 4 19.81 -10.65 -42.27
N THR A 5 20.58 -11.04 -41.27
CA THR A 5 20.80 -10.30 -40.02
C THR A 5 21.51 -8.98 -40.32
N LEU A 6 21.16 -7.90 -39.60
CA LEU A 6 21.96 -6.68 -39.54
C LEU A 6 22.08 -6.22 -38.08
N ILE A 7 23.29 -6.31 -37.56
CA ILE A 7 23.78 -5.74 -36.31
C ILE A 7 24.56 -4.47 -36.67
N LEU A 8 24.35 -3.37 -35.95
CA LEU A 8 25.25 -2.23 -35.69
C LEU A 8 24.50 -1.39 -34.63
N GLY A 9 24.97 -1.01 -33.44
CA GLY A 9 26.31 -0.83 -32.90
C GLY A 9 26.43 0.62 -32.39
N ILE A 10 27.11 0.82 -31.23
CA ILE A 10 27.56 2.10 -30.61
C ILE A 10 26.48 2.77 -29.72
N GLY A 11 26.66 3.07 -28.44
CA GLY A 11 27.86 3.20 -27.60
C GLY A 11 27.86 4.59 -26.96
N ALA A 12 27.86 4.66 -25.62
CA ALA A 12 28.54 5.67 -24.78
C ALA A 12 28.00 5.62 -23.34
N ALA A 13 28.88 5.29 -22.42
CA ALA A 13 28.70 5.48 -20.99
C ALA A 13 29.05 6.92 -20.57
N LEU A 14 28.88 7.19 -19.26
CA LEU A 14 29.46 8.29 -18.47
C LEU A 14 28.60 9.59 -18.46
N PHE A 15 28.37 10.34 -17.37
CA PHE A 15 29.11 10.55 -16.12
C PHE A 15 28.22 11.24 -15.04
N LEU A 16 28.49 10.91 -13.78
CA LEU A 16 28.66 11.76 -12.58
C LEU A 16 27.49 12.59 -11.99
N ALA A 17 27.01 12.08 -10.85
CA ALA A 17 27.11 12.71 -9.51
C ALA A 17 27.09 14.24 -9.41
N SER A 18 26.06 14.76 -8.73
CA SER A 18 26.14 16.05 -8.03
C SER A 18 25.64 15.88 -6.59
N CYS A 19 26.59 15.92 -5.66
CA CYS A 19 26.35 16.17 -4.25
C CYS A 19 26.63 17.65 -4.00
N ALA A 20 25.72 18.36 -3.34
CA ALA A 20 26.07 19.56 -2.58
C ALA A 20 25.23 19.64 -1.30
N LYS A 21 25.92 19.28 -0.22
CA LYS A 21 25.60 19.36 1.20
C LYS A 21 25.59 20.84 1.64
N LYS A 22 24.64 21.24 2.49
CA LYS A 22 24.67 22.51 3.24
C LYS A 22 24.14 22.24 4.65
N GLU A 23 25.04 21.88 5.55
CA GLU A 23 25.63 22.71 6.61
C GLU A 23 24.77 22.77 7.88
N THR A 24 25.30 22.05 8.86
CA THR A 24 25.03 22.08 10.29
C THR A 24 25.28 23.48 10.86
N VAL A 25 24.38 23.94 11.74
CA VAL A 25 24.69 24.99 12.71
C VAL A 25 24.64 24.38 14.10
N ASP A 26 25.83 24.04 14.61
CA ASP A 26 26.07 23.93 16.04
C ASP A 26 26.17 25.35 16.61
N THR A 27 25.47 25.62 17.71
CA THR A 27 25.92 26.62 18.67
C THR A 27 25.53 26.16 20.08
N LYS A 28 26.52 25.58 20.74
CA LYS A 28 26.59 25.44 22.20
C LYS A 28 27.54 26.53 22.69
N THR A 29 27.14 27.33 23.67
CA THR A 29 28.07 27.97 24.62
C THR A 29 27.36 28.19 25.95
N SER A 30 28.08 27.78 26.99
CA SER A 30 27.73 27.68 28.41
C SER A 30 27.99 28.97 29.19
N GLY A 31 27.43 29.03 30.42
CA GLY A 31 27.97 29.71 31.61
C GLY A 31 27.04 29.46 32.81
N THR A 32 27.35 28.62 33.82
CA THR A 32 28.25 28.83 35.00
C THR A 32 27.53 29.68 36.08
N ASP A 33 27.35 29.37 37.38
CA ASP A 33 27.82 28.33 38.32
C ASP A 33 26.98 28.38 39.64
N SER A 34 27.19 27.38 40.52
CA SER A 34 26.93 27.32 41.99
C SER A 34 25.59 26.71 42.45
N ALA A 35 25.50 25.81 43.44
CA ALA A 35 26.47 25.10 44.28
C ALA A 35 25.81 23.84 44.88
N ALA A 36 26.65 22.97 45.43
CA ALA A 36 26.44 21.57 45.82
C ALA A 36 25.26 21.23 46.75
N THR A 37 24.66 20.05 46.53
CA THR A 37 24.36 19.09 47.60
C THR A 37 24.29 17.65 47.03
N VAL A 38 24.63 16.67 47.88
CA VAL A 38 25.12 15.30 47.60
C VAL A 38 24.03 14.24 47.35
N GLN A 39 24.37 13.25 46.48
CA GLN A 39 23.85 11.88 46.18
C GLN A 39 22.68 11.27 47.00
N PRO A 40 21.86 10.33 46.43
CA PRO A 40 22.32 9.11 45.76
C PRO A 40 21.69 8.77 44.40
N THR A 41 22.52 8.09 43.59
CA THR A 41 22.20 7.27 42.42
C THR A 41 21.09 6.26 42.68
N VAL A 42 20.00 6.37 41.93
CA VAL A 42 19.20 5.22 41.49
C VAL A 42 19.21 5.21 39.97
N ALA A 43 19.72 4.12 39.42
CA ALA A 43 19.73 3.85 37.99
C ALA A 43 18.29 3.63 37.55
N ASP A 44 17.64 4.68 37.05
CA ASP A 44 16.38 4.57 36.35
C ASP A 44 16.65 4.14 34.91
N SER A 45 16.89 2.84 34.75
CA SER A 45 16.84 2.19 33.45
C SER A 45 15.39 1.99 33.03
N THR A 46 14.61 3.07 32.93
CA THR A 46 13.54 3.10 31.94
C THR A 46 14.20 3.39 30.62
N ALA A 47 14.67 2.31 29.97
CA ALA A 47 14.78 2.30 28.53
C ALA A 47 13.46 2.84 27.99
N HIS A 48 13.49 4.10 27.54
CA HIS A 48 12.49 4.63 26.63
C HIS A 48 12.55 3.73 25.41
N SER A 49 11.77 2.65 25.46
CA SER A 49 11.25 2.03 24.27
C SER A 49 10.60 3.18 23.51
N THR A 50 11.29 3.65 22.47
CA THR A 50 10.64 4.32 21.36
C THR A 50 9.74 3.27 20.69
N THR A 51 8.68 2.88 21.40
CA THR A 51 7.45 2.44 20.79
C THR A 51 7.02 3.67 20.01
N SER A 52 7.33 3.68 18.71
CA SER A 52 6.58 4.49 17.77
C SER A 52 5.12 4.29 18.16
N ALA A 53 4.45 5.35 18.61
CA ALA A 53 3.02 5.34 18.78
C ALA A 53 2.45 5.08 17.37
N GLN A 54 2.35 3.79 17.01
CA GLN A 54 1.73 3.34 15.80
C GLN A 54 0.26 3.64 16.05
N GLY A 55 -0.19 4.79 15.56
CA GLY A 55 -1.57 5.21 15.70
C GLY A 55 -2.52 4.19 15.06
N ASP A 56 -3.80 4.46 15.20
CA ASP A 56 -4.85 3.64 14.60
C ASP A 56 -4.67 3.60 13.07
N THR A 57 -4.54 2.41 12.50
CA THR A 57 -4.49 2.13 11.06
C THR A 57 -5.73 1.33 10.66
N SER A 58 -6.04 1.27 9.36
CA SER A 58 -7.15 0.43 8.91
C SER A 58 -6.97 -1.05 9.28
N GLU A 59 -5.74 -1.57 9.25
CA GLU A 59 -5.43 -2.97 9.60
C GLU A 59 -5.77 -3.31 11.06
N ASN A 60 -5.50 -2.40 12.00
CA ASN A 60 -5.62 -2.67 13.43
C ASN A 60 -6.91 -2.12 14.08
N ALA A 61 -7.56 -1.13 13.48
CA ALA A 61 -8.71 -0.45 14.07
C ALA A 61 -10.06 -0.89 13.49
N LEU A 62 -10.10 -1.41 12.25
CA LEU A 62 -11.34 -1.73 11.56
C LEU A 62 -11.68 -3.22 11.61
N ASP A 63 -12.96 -3.55 11.72
CA ASP A 63 -13.48 -4.88 11.36
C ASP A 63 -13.54 -5.01 9.83
N TRP A 64 -12.37 -5.10 9.21
CA TRP A 64 -12.22 -5.11 7.75
C TRP A 64 -12.55 -6.49 7.12
N ASN A 65 -12.58 -7.58 7.87
CA ASN A 65 -12.94 -8.89 7.34
C ASN A 65 -14.41 -8.90 6.90
N GLY A 66 -14.71 -9.55 5.78
CA GLY A 66 -16.06 -9.63 5.26
C GLY A 66 -16.12 -9.67 3.74
N THR A 67 -17.35 -9.62 3.21
CA THR A 67 -17.62 -9.64 1.78
C THR A 67 -18.01 -8.24 1.30
N TYR A 68 -17.37 -7.82 0.22
CA TYR A 68 -17.52 -6.51 -0.39
C TYR A 68 -17.96 -6.66 -1.84
N GLU A 69 -18.90 -5.82 -2.29
CA GLU A 69 -19.41 -5.86 -3.66
C GLU A 69 -19.37 -4.50 -4.36
N ALA A 70 -19.10 -4.55 -5.66
CA ALA A 70 -19.24 -3.44 -6.60
C ALA A 70 -19.62 -3.97 -7.99
N THR A 71 -20.13 -3.09 -8.86
CA THR A 71 -20.16 -3.33 -10.30
C THR A 71 -19.16 -2.40 -10.95
N VAL A 72 -17.98 -2.93 -11.29
CA VAL A 72 -16.89 -2.13 -11.85
C VAL A 72 -17.04 -1.96 -13.37
N PRO A 73 -16.53 -0.87 -13.96
CA PRO A 73 -16.56 -0.64 -15.40
C PRO A 73 -15.88 -1.76 -16.19
N CYS A 74 -16.44 -2.06 -17.37
CA CYS A 74 -15.95 -3.06 -18.29
C CYS A 74 -15.74 -2.43 -19.67
N ALA A 75 -14.64 -2.75 -20.35
CA ALA A 75 -14.31 -2.12 -21.62
C ALA A 75 -15.27 -2.52 -22.75
N ASP A 76 -15.79 -3.74 -22.71
CA ASP A 76 -16.60 -4.35 -23.77
C ASP A 76 -17.85 -5.06 -23.23
N CYS A 77 -18.27 -4.74 -22.00
CA CYS A 77 -19.51 -5.24 -21.41
C CYS A 77 -20.17 -4.17 -20.52
N PRO A 78 -21.45 -4.33 -20.11
CA PRO A 78 -22.11 -3.33 -19.29
C PRO A 78 -21.44 -3.09 -17.91
N GLY A 79 -20.71 -4.08 -17.42
CA GLY A 79 -19.98 -4.02 -16.15
C GLY A 79 -19.56 -5.41 -15.69
N ILE A 80 -18.69 -5.45 -14.68
CA ILE A 80 -18.29 -6.69 -14.01
C ILE A 80 -18.83 -6.62 -12.59
N LYS A 81 -19.76 -7.52 -12.25
CA LYS A 81 -20.22 -7.67 -10.88
C LYS A 81 -19.15 -8.42 -10.10
N THR A 82 -18.51 -7.73 -9.16
CA THR A 82 -17.39 -8.27 -8.41
C THR A 82 -17.77 -8.44 -6.94
N SER A 83 -17.49 -9.62 -6.39
CA SER A 83 -17.62 -9.95 -4.97
C SER A 83 -16.26 -10.38 -4.44
N LEU A 84 -15.75 -9.66 -3.45
CA LEU A 84 -14.47 -9.93 -2.79
C LEU A 84 -14.69 -10.22 -1.32
N THR A 85 -14.28 -11.40 -0.86
CA THR A 85 -14.28 -11.77 0.55
C THR A 85 -12.85 -11.71 1.10
N LEU A 86 -12.64 -10.97 2.18
CA LEU A 86 -11.39 -10.90 2.94
C LEU A 86 -11.54 -11.65 4.27
N ASN A 87 -10.59 -12.54 4.56
CA ASN A 87 -10.57 -13.35 5.78
C ASN A 87 -9.51 -12.85 6.77
N ASN A 88 -9.73 -13.10 8.06
CA ASN A 88 -8.81 -12.72 9.14
C ASN A 88 -7.42 -13.34 9.04
N ASP A 89 -7.30 -14.50 8.40
CA ASP A 89 -6.02 -15.19 8.15
C ASP A 89 -5.24 -14.61 6.94
N LYS A 90 -5.63 -13.43 6.45
CA LYS A 90 -5.05 -12.74 5.30
C LYS A 90 -5.20 -13.50 3.98
N THR A 91 -6.25 -14.32 3.87
CA THR A 91 -6.68 -14.94 2.61
C THR A 91 -7.88 -14.22 2.00
N PHE A 92 -8.09 -14.41 0.70
CA PHE A 92 -9.25 -13.88 0.00
C PHE A 92 -9.86 -14.89 -0.98
N SER A 93 -11.12 -14.65 -1.33
CA SER A 93 -11.77 -15.23 -2.50
C SER A 93 -12.46 -14.12 -3.28
N ILE A 94 -12.31 -14.11 -4.61
CA ILE A 94 -12.94 -13.13 -5.50
C ILE A 94 -13.75 -13.84 -6.59
N THR A 95 -14.90 -13.28 -6.92
CA THR A 95 -15.74 -13.66 -8.05
C THR A 95 -16.00 -12.43 -8.92
N GLU A 96 -15.86 -12.58 -10.23
CA GLU A 96 -16.07 -11.54 -11.23
C GLU A 96 -17.02 -12.07 -12.30
N GLU A 97 -18.26 -11.62 -12.29
CA GLU A 97 -19.29 -12.00 -13.26
C GLU A 97 -19.42 -10.91 -14.34
N TYR A 98 -19.15 -11.28 -15.58
CA TYR A 98 -19.24 -10.37 -16.72
C TYR A 98 -20.70 -10.28 -17.17
N LEU A 99 -21.30 -9.11 -16.93
CA LEU A 99 -22.73 -8.91 -17.20
C LEU A 99 -23.05 -9.17 -18.66
N GLU A 100 -24.13 -9.90 -18.90
CA GLU A 100 -24.63 -10.29 -20.23
C GLU A 100 -23.67 -11.17 -21.06
N ARG A 101 -22.53 -11.60 -20.52
CA ARG A 101 -21.55 -12.44 -21.23
C ARG A 101 -21.61 -13.93 -20.84
N LYS A 102 -22.44 -14.32 -19.87
CA LYS A 102 -22.50 -15.70 -19.30
C LYS A 102 -21.10 -16.25 -18.95
N SER A 103 -20.20 -15.35 -18.56
CA SER A 103 -18.81 -15.64 -18.24
C SER A 103 -18.53 -15.18 -16.82
N LYS A 104 -17.75 -15.98 -16.10
CA LYS A 104 -17.38 -15.71 -14.72
C LYS A 104 -15.93 -16.14 -14.50
N ASN A 105 -15.19 -15.31 -13.77
CA ASN A 105 -13.87 -15.64 -13.24
C ASN A 105 -13.97 -15.81 -11.72
N GLU A 106 -13.19 -16.76 -11.20
CA GLU A 106 -13.04 -16.99 -9.77
C GLU A 106 -11.56 -17.13 -9.45
N ASP A 107 -11.12 -16.51 -8.36
CA ASP A 107 -9.76 -16.65 -7.87
C ASP A 107 -9.71 -16.61 -6.34
N LYS A 108 -8.62 -17.13 -5.78
CA LYS A 108 -8.34 -17.14 -4.35
C LYS A 108 -6.85 -17.03 -4.11
N GLY A 109 -6.49 -16.54 -2.94
CA GLY A 109 -5.09 -16.41 -2.58
C GLY A 109 -4.90 -15.73 -1.24
N SER A 110 -3.75 -15.07 -1.08
CA SER A 110 -3.45 -14.26 0.09
C SER A 110 -3.43 -12.77 -0.27
N PHE A 111 -3.45 -11.92 0.74
CA PHE A 111 -3.19 -10.50 0.56
C PHE A 111 -2.21 -9.99 1.62
N THR A 112 -1.54 -8.90 1.31
CA THR A 112 -0.59 -8.24 2.20
C THR A 112 -0.99 -6.79 2.39
N TRP A 113 -0.81 -6.27 3.61
CA TRP A 113 -0.92 -4.85 3.90
C TRP A 113 0.36 -4.12 3.50
N ASP A 114 0.22 -2.85 3.12
CA ASP A 114 1.33 -1.94 2.96
C ASP A 114 1.87 -1.47 4.33
N ALA A 115 2.98 -0.73 4.32
CA ALA A 115 3.61 -0.28 5.57
C ALA A 115 2.74 0.70 6.38
N THR A 116 1.75 1.35 5.74
CA THR A 116 0.82 2.26 6.41
C THR A 116 -0.36 1.53 7.06
N GLY A 117 -0.56 0.24 6.78
CA GLY A 117 -1.72 -0.51 7.24
C GLY A 117 -3.04 0.02 6.67
N SER A 118 -3.01 0.63 5.49
CA SER A 118 -4.19 1.25 4.84
C SER A 118 -4.55 0.63 3.50
N ILE A 119 -3.59 -0.03 2.84
CA ILE A 119 -3.75 -0.61 1.51
C ILE A 119 -3.45 -2.09 1.56
N ILE A 120 -4.33 -2.91 0.98
CA ILE A 120 -4.09 -4.33 0.74
C ILE A 120 -3.73 -4.57 -0.73
N THR A 121 -2.85 -5.53 -0.98
CA THR A 121 -2.57 -6.06 -2.32
C THR A 121 -2.93 -7.54 -2.36
N LEU A 122 -3.86 -7.90 -3.25
CA LEU A 122 -4.25 -9.29 -3.47
C LEU A 122 -3.18 -10.03 -4.28
N LYS A 123 -2.97 -11.30 -3.95
CA LYS A 123 -2.06 -12.22 -4.65
C LYS A 123 -2.77 -13.55 -4.88
N GLY A 124 -3.55 -13.58 -5.96
CA GLY A 124 -4.18 -14.79 -6.49
C GLY A 124 -3.38 -15.39 -7.65
N LYS A 125 -4.02 -16.32 -8.36
CA LYS A 125 -3.47 -16.87 -9.61
C LYS A 125 -3.49 -15.84 -10.74
N THR A 126 -4.56 -15.06 -10.83
CA THR A 126 -4.77 -14.00 -11.83
C THR A 126 -5.10 -12.67 -11.17
N ALA A 127 -5.77 -12.67 -10.01
CA ALA A 127 -6.10 -11.48 -9.25
C ALA A 127 -4.84 -10.86 -8.63
N ASN A 128 -4.57 -9.60 -8.97
CA ASN A 128 -3.44 -8.82 -8.46
C ASN A 128 -3.86 -7.35 -8.24
N TYR A 129 -5.00 -7.17 -7.57
CA TYR A 129 -5.62 -5.87 -7.32
C TYR A 129 -5.09 -5.22 -6.04
N LYS A 130 -5.15 -3.89 -5.99
CA LYS A 130 -4.88 -3.09 -4.81
C LYS A 130 -6.17 -2.43 -4.32
N TYR A 131 -6.36 -2.40 -3.02
CA TYR A 131 -7.52 -1.75 -2.40
C TYR A 131 -7.09 -0.91 -1.21
N LYS A 132 -7.58 0.32 -1.11
CA LYS A 132 -7.56 1.09 0.14
C LYS A 132 -8.71 0.64 1.02
N VAL A 133 -8.42 0.33 2.28
CA VAL A 133 -9.40 -0.18 3.24
C VAL A 133 -9.95 0.96 4.09
N GLY A 134 -11.27 1.09 4.11
CA GLY A 134 -11.99 2.04 4.95
C GLY A 134 -13.14 1.37 5.71
N GLU A 135 -13.83 2.14 6.55
CA GLU A 135 -14.97 1.63 7.31
C GLU A 135 -16.07 1.10 6.38
N ASN A 136 -16.34 -0.21 6.46
CA ASN A 136 -17.37 -0.90 5.68
C ASN A 136 -17.22 -0.74 4.15
N MET A 137 -16.01 -0.44 3.65
CA MET A 137 -15.76 -0.31 2.22
C MET A 137 -14.31 -0.55 1.81
N LEU A 138 -14.15 -0.91 0.54
CA LEU A 138 -12.85 -0.93 -0.15
C LEU A 138 -12.91 0.03 -1.33
N ILE A 139 -11.82 0.76 -1.59
CA ILE A 139 -11.64 1.55 -2.81
C ILE A 139 -10.60 0.85 -3.66
N GLN A 140 -10.99 0.35 -4.83
CA GLN A 140 -10.03 -0.23 -5.76
C GLN A 140 -9.10 0.86 -6.29
N LEU A 141 -7.81 0.56 -6.26
CA LEU A 141 -6.74 1.46 -6.69
C LEU A 141 -6.23 1.06 -8.07
N ASP A 142 -5.54 1.98 -8.73
CA ASP A 142 -4.80 1.68 -9.95
C ASP A 142 -3.58 0.78 -9.68
N MET A 143 -2.85 0.44 -10.74
CA MET A 143 -1.66 -0.43 -10.65
C MET A 143 -0.53 0.20 -9.81
N GLU A 144 -0.44 1.52 -9.77
CA GLU A 144 0.55 2.25 -8.97
C GLU A 144 0.14 2.28 -7.48
N GLY A 145 -1.14 2.08 -7.18
CA GLY A 145 -1.71 2.16 -5.83
C GLY A 145 -2.28 3.55 -5.51
N LYS A 146 -2.69 4.30 -6.53
CA LYS A 146 -3.39 5.58 -6.38
C LYS A 146 -4.89 5.38 -6.54
N GLU A 147 -5.67 6.27 -5.93
CA GLU A 147 -7.12 6.28 -6.14
C GLU A 147 -7.42 6.58 -7.61
N ILE A 148 -8.42 5.87 -8.14
CA ILE A 148 -8.87 6.06 -9.52
C ILE A 148 -9.68 7.36 -9.58
N ASP A 149 -9.29 8.27 -10.46
CA ASP A 149 -9.97 9.55 -10.66
C ASP A 149 -10.95 9.55 -11.84
N GLY A 150 -11.69 10.64 -11.99
CA GLY A 150 -12.59 10.89 -13.12
C GLY A 150 -14.07 10.56 -12.84
N PRO A 151 -14.94 10.65 -13.86
CA PRO A 151 -16.39 10.55 -13.69
C PRO A 151 -16.89 9.21 -13.12
N ASN A 152 -16.09 8.15 -13.27
CA ASN A 152 -16.48 6.78 -12.89
C ASN A 152 -15.81 6.31 -11.59
N LYS A 153 -15.10 7.18 -10.86
CA LYS A 153 -14.33 6.80 -9.67
C LYS A 153 -15.17 6.06 -8.61
N ASP A 154 -16.42 6.47 -8.43
CA ASP A 154 -17.29 5.91 -7.40
C ASP A 154 -17.72 4.46 -7.73
N LEU A 155 -17.61 4.03 -8.99
CA LEU A 155 -17.88 2.65 -9.41
C LEU A 155 -16.79 1.67 -8.95
N TYR A 156 -15.64 2.18 -8.48
CA TYR A 156 -14.54 1.41 -7.91
C TYR A 156 -14.62 1.31 -6.38
N VAL A 157 -15.73 1.75 -5.78
CA VAL A 157 -16.00 1.61 -4.35
C VAL A 157 -16.83 0.36 -4.09
N PHE A 158 -16.25 -0.58 -3.35
CA PHE A 158 -16.90 -1.80 -2.94
C PHE A 158 -17.48 -1.62 -1.54
N LYS A 159 -18.77 -1.93 -1.37
CA LYS A 159 -19.45 -1.80 -0.08
C LYS A 159 -19.52 -3.15 0.62
N LYS A 160 -19.28 -3.17 1.93
CA LYS A 160 -19.47 -4.36 2.77
C LYS A 160 -20.95 -4.74 2.76
N LYS A 161 -21.23 -6.04 2.64
CA LYS A 161 -22.59 -6.59 2.77
C LYS A 161 -23.12 -6.52 4.20
#